data_AF-A0A3B0YMM4-F1
#
_entry.id   AF-A0A3B0YMM4-F1
#
_cell.length_a   1.000
_cell.length_b   1.000
_cell.length_c   1.000
_cell.angle_alpha   90.00
_cell.angle_beta   90.00
_cell.angle_gamma   90.00
#
_symmetry.space_group_name_H-M   'P 1'
#
loop_
_entity.id
_entity.type
_entity.pdbx_description
1 polymer ?
#
loop_
_entity_poly.entity_id
_entity_poly.type
_entity_poly.pdbx_seq_one_letter_code
_entity_poly.pdbx_strand_id
1 'polypeptide(L)' 'HYHFFETNPALSFERAATRGYRLNIPAGTAVRFEPGQSRDVELVAYAGERQVYGFRGEVMGPLEETP' A
#
# COMPACT_ATOMS: atom_id res chain seq x y z
N HIS A 1 -6.76 3.73 4.04
CA HIS A 1 -6.94 2.80 2.91
C HIS A 1 -6.12 3.24 1.70
N TYR A 2 -4.84 3.53 1.91
CA TYR A 2 -3.94 3.98 0.84
C TYR A 2 -3.23 2.78 0.20
N HIS A 3 -2.97 2.82 -1.10
CA HIS A 3 -2.28 1.74 -1.81
C HIS A 3 -0.80 1.73 -1.42
N PHE A 4 -0.36 0.74 -0.64
CA PHE A 4 0.92 0.79 0.06
C PHE A 4 2.13 0.87 -0.90
N PHE A 5 2.01 0.22 -2.06
CA PHE A 5 2.94 0.32 -3.19
C PHE A 5 3.28 1.77 -3.59
N GLU A 6 2.27 2.64 -3.57
CA GLU A 6 2.36 4.05 -4.01
C GLU A 6 2.68 4.99 -2.84
N THR A 7 3.13 4.49 -1.70
CA THR A 7 3.56 5.36 -0.59
C THR A 7 4.83 6.11 -0.97
N ASN A 8 5.16 7.16 -0.20
CA ASN A 8 6.30 8.05 -0.44
C ASN A 8 7.58 7.26 -0.83
N PRO A 9 8.24 7.58 -1.96
CA PRO A 9 9.51 6.98 -2.39
C PRO A 9 10.64 6.99 -1.36
N ALA A 10 10.59 7.92 -0.40
CA ALA A 10 11.55 7.98 0.71
C ALA A 10 11.46 6.78 1.67
N LEU A 11 10.34 6.05 1.68
CA LEU A 11 10.22 4.79 2.40
C LEU A 11 10.90 3.66 1.60
N SER A 12 11.82 2.95 2.26
CA SER A 12 12.58 1.85 1.67
C SER A 12 12.00 0.50 2.14
N PHE A 13 11.46 -0.26 1.20
CA PHE A 13 10.92 -1.61 1.39
C PHE A 13 10.76 -2.30 0.03
N GLU A 14 10.43 -3.60 0.01
CA GLU A 14 10.17 -4.35 -1.21
C GLU A 14 8.84 -3.93 -1.85
N ARG A 15 8.87 -2.96 -2.76
CA ARG A 15 7.64 -2.38 -3.33
C ARG A 15 6.79 -3.40 -4.06
N ALA A 16 7.39 -4.21 -4.94
CA ALA A 16 6.67 -5.18 -5.77
C ALA A 16 5.75 -6.10 -4.95
N ALA A 17 6.21 -6.58 -3.79
CA ALA A 17 5.44 -7.43 -2.89
C ALA A 17 4.20 -6.75 -2.27
N THR A 18 4.11 -5.42 -2.32
CA THR A 18 3.03 -4.64 -1.72
C THR A 18 1.97 -4.17 -2.71
N ARG A 19 2.12 -4.51 -4.00
CA ARG A 19 1.17 -4.14 -5.05
C ARG A 19 -0.19 -4.80 -4.79
N GLY A 20 -1.22 -3.97 -4.65
CA GLY A 20 -2.57 -4.38 -4.32
C GLY A 20 -2.86 -4.58 -2.84
N TYR A 21 -2.00 -4.07 -1.97
CA TYR A 21 -2.15 -4.16 -0.52
C TYR A 21 -2.30 -2.79 0.15
N ARG A 22 -2.91 -2.80 1.34
CA ARG A 22 -3.04 -1.68 2.26
C ARG A 22 -2.61 -2.08 3.66
N LEU A 23 -2.35 -1.10 4.53
CA LEU A 23 -2.11 -1.35 5.96
C LEU A 23 -3.29 -2.12 6.60
N ASN A 24 -2.97 -3.18 7.33
CA ASN A 24 -3.92 -3.95 8.15
C ASN A 24 -4.13 -3.26 9.50
N ILE A 25 -4.79 -2.11 9.48
CA ILE A 25 -5.09 -1.30 10.68
C ILE A 25 -6.57 -0.86 10.66
N PRO A 26 -7.13 -0.43 11.80
CA PRO A 26 -8.50 0.07 11.87
C PRO A 26 -8.78 1.17 10.84
N ALA A 27 -9.99 1.15 10.27
CA ALA A 27 -10.41 2.12 9.28
C ALA A 27 -10.26 3.56 9.79
N GLY A 28 -9.73 4.45 8.95
CA GLY A 28 -9.52 5.86 9.28
C GLY A 28 -8.24 6.17 10.06
N THR A 29 -7.48 5.16 10.48
CA THR A 29 -6.20 5.35 11.19
C THR A 29 -4.99 5.36 10.24
N ALA A 30 -3.81 5.69 10.76
CA ALA A 30 -2.56 5.76 10.01
C ALA A 30 -1.36 5.28 10.85
N VAL A 31 -0.31 4.83 10.16
CA VAL A 31 1.01 4.55 10.75
C VAL A 31 1.94 5.69 10.37
N ARG A 32 2.66 6.24 11.36
CA ARG A 32 3.68 7.28 11.16
C ARG A 32 5.07 6.65 11.16
N PHE A 33 5.90 7.12 10.24
CA PHE A 33 7.32 6.79 10.16
C PHE A 33 8.11 8.10 10.34
N GLU A 34 8.85 8.21 11.44
CA GLU A 34 9.77 9.35 11.61
C GLU A 34 11.00 9.18 10.70
N PRO A 35 11.70 10.28 10.35
CA PRO A 35 12.94 10.20 9.59
C PRO A 35 13.95 9.23 10.24
N GLY A 36 14.40 8.24 9.47
CA GLY A 36 15.35 7.22 9.93
C GLY A 36 14.74 6.07 10.74
N GLN A 37 13.43 6.08 11.00
CA GLN A 37 12.76 5.00 11.71
C GLN A 37 12.51 3.79 10.79
N SER A 38 12.74 2.60 11.32
CA SER A 38 12.29 1.33 10.73
C SER A 38 11.18 0.72 11.58
N ARG A 39 10.21 0.10 10.94
CA ARG A 39 9.09 -0.57 11.60
C ARG A 39 8.52 -1.65 10.69
N ASP A 40 8.23 -2.81 11.27
CA ASP A 40 7.46 -3.85 10.61
C ASP A 40 5.97 -3.50 10.63
N VAL A 41 5.33 -3.65 9.47
CA VAL A 41 3.89 -3.40 9.32
C VAL A 41 3.24 -4.60 8.64
N GLU A 42 2.01 -4.86 9.03
CA GLU A 42 1.20 -5.89 8.41
C GLU A 42 0.35 -5.26 7.29
N LEU A 43 0.35 -5.95 6.14
CA LEU A 43 -0.40 -5.55 4.97
C LEU A 43 -1.50 -6.58 4.68
N VAL A 44 -2.65 -6.09 4.24
CA VAL A 44 -3.78 -6.89 3.79
C VAL A 44 -4.13 -6.53 2.36
N ALA A 45 -4.45 -7.54 1.55
CA ALA A 45 -4.85 -7.34 0.16
C ALA A 45 -6.13 -6.48 0.09
N TYR A 46 -6.24 -5.67 -0.97
CA TYR A 46 -7.52 -5.07 -1.31
C TYR A 46 -8.54 -6.16 -1.64
N ALA A 47 -9.75 -5.99 -1.11
CA ALA A 47 -10.91 -6.78 -1.47
C ALA A 47 -11.72 -6.07 -2.58
N GLY A 48 -12.86 -6.65 -2.97
CA GLY A 48 -13.73 -6.12 -4.03
C GLY A 48 -13.13 -6.30 -5.42
N GLU A 49 -13.40 -5.36 -6.32
CA GLU A 49 -12.96 -5.44 -7.73
C GLU A 49 -11.45 -5.19 -7.92
N ARG A 50 -10.73 -4.80 -6.86
CA ARG A 50 -9.28 -4.57 -6.88
C ARG A 50 -8.83 -3.64 -8.02
N GLN A 51 -9.57 -2.56 -8.26
CA GLN A 51 -9.20 -1.50 -9.19
C GLN A 51 -8.64 -0.29 -8.44
N VAL A 52 -7.49 0.21 -8.88
CA VAL A 52 -6.74 1.29 -8.22
C VAL A 52 -6.63 2.48 -9.15
N TYR A 53 -7.30 3.57 -8.80
CA TYR A 53 -7.22 4.85 -9.51
C TYR A 53 -6.85 5.98 -8.54
N GLY A 54 -6.05 6.94 -9.00
CA GLY A 54 -5.55 8.05 -8.18
C GLY A 54 -4.19 7.75 -7.57
N PHE A 55 -4.02 8.01 -6.26
CA PHE A 55 -2.76 7.85 -5.52
C PHE A 55 -1.59 8.62 -6.17
N ARG A 56 -0.53 7.93 -6.60
CA ARG A 56 0.59 8.51 -7.37
C ARG A 56 0.41 8.29 -8.87
N GLY A 57 -0.66 7.62 -9.28
CA GLY A 57 -0.95 7.30 -10.67
C GLY A 57 -0.12 6.13 -11.21
N GLU A 58 0.46 5.30 -10.34
CA GLU A 58 1.39 4.25 -10.76
C GLU A 58 0.67 2.96 -11.22
N VAL A 59 -0.60 2.77 -10.85
CA VAL A 59 -1.41 1.63 -11.30
C VAL A 59 -2.53 2.04 -12.26
N MET A 60 -3.38 3.01 -11.89
CA MET A 60 -4.45 3.57 -12.74
C MET A 60 -5.31 2.53 -13.47
N GLY A 61 -5.70 1.45 -12.80
CA GLY A 61 -6.43 0.35 -13.43
C GLY A 61 -6.64 -0.86 -12.52
N PRO A 62 -7.11 -1.98 -13.10
CA PRO A 62 -7.26 -3.24 -12.38
C PRO A 62 -5.90 -3.80 -11.93
N LEU A 63 -5.88 -4.39 -10.73
CA LEU A 63 -4.77 -5.18 -10.25
C LEU A 63 -4.85 -6.59 -10.81
N GLU A 64 -3.68 -7.24 -10.93
CA GLU A 64 -3.61 -8.65 -11.34
C GLU A 64 -4.25 -9.53 -10.27
N GLU A 65 -4.87 -10.64 -10.69
CA GLU A 65 -5.37 -11.64 -9.74
C GLU A 65 -4.19 -12.14 -8.89
N THR A 66 -4.36 -12.12 -7.56
CA THR A 66 -3.37 -12.70 -6.67
C THR A 66 -3.29 -14.20 -6.97
N PRO A 67 -2.09 -14.80 -7.11
CA PRO A 67 -1.97 -16.24 -7.21
C PRO A 67 -2.56 -16.98 -6.01
#